data_AF-A0A2V8HTM3-F1
#
_entry.id   AF-A0A2V8HTM3-F1
#
_cell.length_a   1.000
_cell.length_b   1.000
_cell.length_c   1.000
_cell.angle_alpha   90.00
_cell.angle_beta   90.00
_cell.angle_gamma   90.00
#
_symmetry.space_group_name_H-M   'P 1'
#
loop_
_entity.id
_entity.type
_entity.pdbx_description
1 polymer ?
#
loop_
_entity_poly.entity_id
_entity_poly.type
_entity_poly.pdbx_seq_one_letter_code
_entity_poly.pdbx_strand_id
1 'polypeptide(L)'
;MIPERLITIRRYSSSEPAVDDCRLLIDAGIDAYIRTYRWQDVGEVRVPESQVERALALLPAIDPAQIEEVERCAWCGSKDARVVAPFTTVLASAGAAVVAWEIYSRRFEAAVAAAFLALLVVAMTKMAAGRLVCTNCGREWRAPRAAPDPSDLED
;
A
#
# COMPACT_ATOMS: atom_id res chain seq x y z
N MET A 1 27.60 20.56 12.34
CA MET A 1 26.64 19.62 12.94
C MET A 1 25.78 19.11 11.80
N ILE A 2 25.91 17.83 11.43
CA ILE A 2 25.12 17.23 10.34
C ILE A 2 23.80 16.78 10.97
N PRO A 3 22.62 17.12 10.42
CA PRO A 3 21.36 16.66 10.98
C PRO A 3 21.33 15.13 10.95
N GLU A 4 21.08 14.51 12.10
CA GLU A 4 20.97 13.06 12.20
C GLU A 4 19.83 12.55 11.30
N ARG A 5 20.07 11.39 10.68
CA ARG A 5 19.09 10.75 9.82
C ARG A 5 17.93 10.22 10.66
N LEU A 6 16.71 10.64 10.31
CA LEU A 6 15.49 10.11 10.91
C LEU A 6 15.12 8.75 10.29
N ILE A 7 14.94 7.74 11.14
CA ILE A 7 14.55 6.38 10.77
C ILE A 7 13.13 6.11 11.26
N THR A 8 12.29 5.56 10.38
CA THR A 8 10.94 5.11 10.74
C THR A 8 11.04 3.80 11.53
N ILE A 9 10.55 3.79 12.77
CA ILE A 9 10.55 2.62 13.65
C ILE A 9 9.22 1.87 13.63
N ARG A 10 8.10 2.58 13.44
CA ARG A 10 6.75 2.00 13.33
C ARG A 10 5.91 2.76 12.31
N ARG A 11 5.02 2.04 11.63
CA ARG A 11 4.05 2.58 10.68
C ARG A 11 2.68 1.98 11.01
N TYR A 12 1.71 2.86 11.17
CA TYR A 12 0.36 2.56 11.62
C TYR A 12 -0.63 2.82 10.51
N SER A 13 -1.67 1.97 10.44
CA SER A 13 -2.78 2.14 9.49
C SER A 13 -3.65 3.36 9.82
N SER A 14 -3.61 3.84 11.07
CA SER A 14 -4.24 5.08 11.54
C SER A 14 -3.23 6.00 12.23
N SER A 15 -3.55 7.30 12.31
CA SER A 15 -2.64 8.30 12.87
C SER A 15 -2.67 8.37 14.41
N GLU A 16 -3.77 7.97 15.05
CA GLU A 16 -3.93 7.97 16.52
C GLU A 16 -2.88 7.14 17.28
N PRO A 17 -2.66 5.83 17.00
CA PRO A 17 -1.68 5.04 17.72
C PRO A 17 -0.24 5.53 17.48
N ALA A 18 0.02 6.16 16.33
CA ALA A 18 1.31 6.79 16.07
C ALA A 18 1.55 7.98 17.03
N VAL A 19 0.50 8.77 17.32
CA VAL A 19 0.53 9.92 18.26
C VAL A 19 0.86 9.46 19.66
N ASP A 20 0.24 8.39 20.13
CA ASP A 20 0.45 7.90 21.48
C ASP A 20 1.88 7.34 21.67
N ASP A 21 2.38 6.56 20.71
CA ASP A 21 3.76 6.08 20.72
C ASP A 21 4.77 7.23 20.66
N CYS A 22 4.52 8.25 19.84
CA CYS A 22 5.41 9.39 19.74
C CYS A 22 5.44 10.19 21.05
N ARG A 23 4.29 10.37 21.71
CA ARG A 23 4.23 11.01 23.04
C ARG A 23 5.02 10.22 24.07
N LEU A 24 4.85 8.91 24.11
CA LEU A 24 5.58 8.04 25.03
C LEU A 24 7.10 8.17 24.87
N LEU A 25 7.59 8.23 23.62
CA LEU A 25 9.00 8.42 23.33
C LEU A 25 9.50 9.81 23.75
N ILE A 26 8.73 10.87 23.47
CA ILE A 26 9.07 12.24 23.89
C ILE A 26 9.14 12.34 25.42
N ASP A 27 8.17 11.76 26.13
CA ASP A 27 8.13 11.73 27.59
C ASP A 27 9.33 10.97 28.18
N ALA A 28 9.85 9.98 27.46
CA ALA A 28 11.08 9.26 27.80
C ALA A 28 12.39 9.99 27.42
N GLY A 29 12.28 11.21 26.87
CA GLY A 29 13.42 12.02 26.44
C GLY A 29 14.05 11.59 25.12
N ILE A 30 13.28 10.94 24.24
CA ILE A 30 13.69 10.56 22.89
C ILE A 30 13.12 11.57 21.90
N ASP A 31 13.95 12.03 20.96
CA ASP A 31 13.53 12.96 19.91
C ASP A 31 12.67 12.22 18.86
N ALA A 32 11.38 12.06 19.14
CA ALA A 32 10.45 11.38 18.23
C ALA A 32 9.64 12.37 17.38
N TYR A 33 9.35 11.96 16.15
CA TYR A 33 8.62 12.72 15.15
C TYR A 33 7.54 11.86 14.51
N ILE A 34 6.40 12.48 14.21
CA ILE A 34 5.35 11.87 13.41
C ILE A 34 5.35 12.41 12.00
N ARG A 35 5.17 11.50 11.06
CA ARG A 35 4.82 11.83 9.68
C ARG A 35 3.45 11.23 9.37
N THR A 36 2.45 12.09 9.19
CA THR A 36 1.11 11.70 8.75
C THR A 36 0.92 11.90 7.25
N TYR A 37 0.21 11.00 6.58
CA TYR A 37 -0.22 11.19 5.19
C TYR A 37 -1.71 11.52 5.13
N ARG A 38 -2.05 12.78 4.82
CA ARG A 38 -3.43 13.31 4.81
C ARG A 38 -4.44 12.50 3.98
N TRP A 39 -3.98 11.71 3.02
CA TRP A 39 -4.82 10.97 2.08
C TRP A 39 -5.05 9.50 2.46
N GLN A 40 -4.32 8.97 3.45
CA GLN A 40 -4.36 7.55 3.80
C GLN A 40 -4.58 7.31 5.31
N ASP A 41 -4.70 8.38 6.11
CA ASP A 41 -4.74 8.35 7.59
C ASP A 41 -3.59 7.56 8.24
N VAL A 42 -2.51 7.33 7.50
CA VAL A 42 -1.34 6.59 7.96
C VAL A 42 -0.44 7.47 8.84
N GLY A 43 0.02 6.92 9.95
CA GLY A 43 1.00 7.54 10.86
C GLY A 43 2.34 6.79 10.88
N GLU A 44 3.45 7.47 10.62
CA GLU A 44 4.81 6.94 10.81
C GLU A 44 5.47 7.59 12.03
N VAL A 45 6.01 6.78 12.94
CA VAL A 45 6.86 7.23 14.06
C VAL A 45 8.32 7.14 13.64
N ARG A 46 9.05 8.25 13.74
CA ARG A 46 10.44 8.38 13.31
C ARG A 46 11.31 8.93 14.44
N VAL A 47 12.51 8.38 14.60
CA VAL A 47 13.49 8.81 15.60
C VAL A 47 14.88 8.93 14.95
N PRO A 48 15.81 9.70 15.52
CA PRO A 48 17.20 9.70 15.10
C PRO A 48 17.80 8.30 15.13
N GLU A 49 18.64 7.99 14.15
CA GLU A 49 19.34 6.69 14.03
C GLU A 49 20.07 6.29 15.32
N SER A 50 20.64 7.26 16.04
CA SER A 50 21.34 7.06 17.31
C SER A 50 20.44 6.60 18.47
N GLN A 51 19.13 6.82 18.38
CA GLN A 51 18.17 6.57 19.45
C GLN A 51 17.23 5.37 19.15
N VAL A 52 17.42 4.69 18.01
CA VAL A 52 16.53 3.60 17.54
C VAL A 52 16.42 2.46 18.54
N GLU A 53 17.54 1.92 19.03
CA GLU A 53 17.52 0.78 19.95
C GLU A 53 16.82 1.13 21.28
N ARG A 54 17.09 2.33 21.79
CA ARG A 54 16.48 2.84 23.01
C ARG A 54 14.97 3.07 22.83
N ALA A 55 14.56 3.60 21.68
CA ALA A 55 13.15 3.78 21.34
C ALA A 55 12.42 2.44 21.24
N LEU A 56 12.98 1.46 20.54
CA LEU A 56 12.38 0.13 20.40
C LEU A 56 12.23 -0.62 21.73
N ALA A 57 13.14 -0.40 22.68
CA ALA A 57 13.08 -1.01 24.01
C ALA A 57 11.97 -0.42 24.91
N LEU A 58 11.58 0.83 24.69
CA LEU A 58 10.56 1.52 25.49
C LEU A 58 9.14 1.30 24.98
N LEU A 59 9.00 1.00 23.70
CA LEU A 59 7.69 0.88 23.09
C LEU A 59 6.98 -0.44 23.51
N PRO A 60 5.68 -0.38 23.83
CA PRO A 60 4.93 -1.57 24.23
C PRO A 60 4.80 -2.56 23.07
N ALA A 61 4.54 -3.83 23.40
CA ALA A 61 4.19 -4.85 22.40
C ALA A 61 2.94 -4.39 21.64
N ILE A 62 3.02 -4.37 20.31
CA ILE A 62 1.94 -3.86 19.45
C ILE A 62 0.91 -4.95 19.20
N ASP A 63 -0.36 -4.56 19.13
CA ASP A 63 -1.40 -5.39 18.50
C ASP A 63 -1.16 -5.45 16.98
N PRO A 64 -0.85 -6.63 16.40
CA PRO A 64 -0.55 -6.76 14.97
C PRO A 64 -1.65 -6.20 14.05
N ALA A 65 -2.89 -6.04 14.53
CA ALA A 65 -3.98 -5.44 13.77
C ALA A 65 -3.78 -3.93 13.46
N GLN A 66 -2.97 -3.22 14.24
CA GLN A 66 -2.76 -1.76 14.11
C GLN A 66 -1.54 -1.40 13.24
N ILE A 67 -0.69 -2.38 12.96
CA ILE A 67 0.51 -2.16 12.13
C ILE A 67 0.06 -2.21 10.67
N GLU A 68 0.32 -1.15 9.92
CA GLU A 68 0.28 -1.26 8.47
C GLU A 68 1.47 -2.15 8.08
N GLU A 69 1.23 -3.45 7.89
CA GLU A 69 2.20 -4.32 7.27
C GLU A 69 2.50 -3.73 5.91
N VAL A 70 3.66 -3.07 5.80
CA VAL A 70 4.29 -2.81 4.51
C VAL A 70 4.43 -4.20 3.90
N GLU A 71 3.55 -4.59 2.99
CA GLU A 71 3.53 -5.91 2.38
C GLU A 71 4.94 -6.17 1.83
N ARG A 72 5.74 -6.90 2.59
CA ARG A 72 7.06 -7.32 2.15
C ARG A 72 6.86 -8.54 1.28
N CYS A 73 7.72 -8.69 0.29
CA CYS A 73 7.72 -9.91 -0.49
C CYS A 73 7.89 -11.12 0.44
N ALA A 74 6.95 -12.07 0.39
CA ALA A 74 6.96 -13.28 1.21
C ALA A 74 8.20 -14.17 0.99
N TRP A 75 8.94 -13.95 -0.09
CA TRP A 75 10.14 -14.73 -0.41
C TRP A 75 11.47 -14.02 -0.18
N CYS A 76 11.57 -12.72 -0.49
CA CYS A 76 12.84 -12.00 -0.39
C CYS A 76 12.83 -10.85 0.62
N GLY A 77 11.69 -10.60 1.29
CA GLY A 77 11.56 -9.56 2.30
C GLY A 77 11.69 -8.11 1.78
N SER A 78 11.79 -7.91 0.47
CA SER A 78 11.90 -6.57 -0.13
C SER A 78 10.61 -5.78 0.06
N LYS A 79 10.74 -4.45 0.25
CA LYS A 79 9.62 -3.51 0.29
C LYS A 79 9.02 -3.23 -1.10
N ASP A 80 9.60 -3.79 -2.16
CA ASP A 80 9.17 -3.59 -3.55
C ASP A 80 8.10 -4.61 -4.00
N ALA A 81 7.11 -4.86 -3.14
CA ALA A 81 5.89 -5.55 -3.55
C ALA A 81 5.00 -4.56 -4.30
N ARG A 82 4.60 -4.88 -5.53
CA ARG A 82 3.57 -4.12 -6.26
C ARG A 82 2.43 -5.04 -6.64
N VAL A 83 1.20 -4.55 -6.54
CA VAL A 83 0.06 -5.20 -7.18
C VAL A 83 0.23 -5.04 -8.69
N VAL A 84 0.77 -6.07 -9.35
CA VAL A 84 0.85 -6.11 -10.81
C VAL A 84 -0.15 -7.15 -11.27
N ALA A 85 -1.21 -6.69 -11.95
CA ALA A 85 -2.07 -7.59 -12.69
C ALA A 85 -1.44 -7.76 -14.09
N PRO A 86 -0.71 -8.86 -14.36
CA PRO A 86 0.18 -9.00 -15.52
C PRO A 86 -0.52 -8.85 -16.88
N PHE A 87 -1.85 -8.99 -16.92
CA PHE A 87 -2.64 -8.86 -18.14
C PHE A 87 -3.29 -7.49 -18.34
N THR A 88 -3.24 -6.58 -17.36
CA THR A 88 -3.93 -5.28 -17.45
C THR A 88 -3.32 -4.35 -18.48
N THR A 89 -2.01 -4.39 -18.69
CA THR A 89 -1.34 -3.62 -19.74
C THR A 89 -1.73 -4.11 -21.13
N VAL A 90 -1.82 -5.44 -21.32
CA VAL A 90 -2.27 -6.06 -22.57
C VAL A 90 -3.75 -5.77 -22.84
N LEU A 91 -4.60 -5.83 -21.81
CA LEU A 91 -6.02 -5.49 -21.92
C LEU A 91 -6.23 -4.00 -22.22
N ALA A 92 -5.45 -3.13 -21.59
CA ALA A 92 -5.51 -1.69 -21.85
C ALA A 92 -5.07 -1.35 -23.27
N SER A 93 -4.00 -1.97 -23.78
CA SER A 93 -3.54 -1.74 -25.16
C SER A 93 -4.53 -2.29 -26.19
N ALA A 94 -5.12 -3.46 -25.95
CA ALA A 94 -6.18 -4.01 -26.79
C ALA A 94 -7.43 -3.10 -26.81
N GLY A 95 -7.86 -2.61 -25.64
CA GLY A 95 -8.97 -1.67 -25.54
C GLY A 95 -8.70 -0.35 -26.29
N ALA A 96 -7.50 0.21 -26.14
CA ALA A 96 -7.09 1.42 -26.84
C ALA A 96 -7.08 1.24 -28.37
N ALA A 97 -6.65 0.08 -28.86
CA ALA A 97 -6.67 -0.24 -30.29
C ALA A 97 -8.10 -0.29 -30.86
N VAL A 98 -9.05 -0.89 -30.12
CA VAL A 98 -10.47 -0.93 -30.51
C VAL A 98 -11.06 0.48 -30.54
N VAL A 99 -10.78 1.31 -29.54
CA VAL A 99 -11.24 2.71 -29.51
C VAL A 99 -10.67 3.49 -30.68
N ALA A 100 -9.37 3.37 -30.96
CA ALA A 100 -8.72 4.03 -32.08
C ALA A 100 -9.33 3.61 -33.44
N TRP A 101 -9.67 2.33 -33.60
CA TRP A 101 -10.33 1.81 -34.80
C TRP A 101 -11.74 2.38 -35.00
N GLU A 102 -12.54 2.47 -33.94
CA GLU A 102 -13.90 3.05 -34.01
C GLU A 102 -13.87 4.56 -34.29
N ILE A 103 -12.89 5.29 -33.74
CA ILE A 103 -12.65 6.71 -34.07
C ILE A 103 -12.28 6.87 -35.54
N TYR A 104 -11.36 6.03 -36.05
CA TYR A 104 -10.97 6.03 -37.46
C TYR A 104 -12.17 5.75 -38.38
N SER A 105 -13.05 4.83 -37.98
CA SER A 105 -14.28 4.48 -38.68
C SER A 105 -15.41 5.52 -38.55
N ARG A 106 -15.16 6.65 -37.87
CA ARG A 106 -16.11 7.73 -37.57
C ARG A 106 -17.35 7.31 -36.77
N ARG A 107 -17.27 6.21 -36.01
CA ARG A 107 -18.37 5.71 -35.16
C ARG A 107 -18.15 6.14 -33.72
N PHE A 108 -18.35 7.43 -33.45
CA PHE A 108 -18.01 8.03 -32.16
C PHE A 108 -18.78 7.43 -30.97
N GLU A 109 -20.05 7.07 -31.14
CA GLU A 109 -20.82 6.42 -30.07
C GLU A 109 -20.25 5.04 -29.70
N ALA A 110 -19.83 4.26 -30.70
CA ALA A 110 -19.19 2.97 -30.50
C ALA A 110 -17.81 3.11 -29.83
N ALA A 111 -17.05 4.16 -30.16
CA ALA A 111 -15.77 4.46 -29.52
C ALA A 111 -15.92 4.76 -28.02
N VAL A 112 -16.95 5.54 -27.64
CA VAL A 112 -17.24 5.83 -26.23
C VAL A 112 -17.63 4.54 -25.50
N ALA A 113 -18.54 3.73 -26.06
CA ALA A 113 -18.93 2.46 -25.47
C ALA A 113 -17.73 1.50 -25.29
N ALA A 114 -16.85 1.40 -26.30
CA ALA A 114 -15.65 0.57 -26.24
C ALA A 114 -14.67 1.04 -25.15
N ALA A 115 -14.51 2.35 -24.97
CA ALA A 115 -13.65 2.91 -23.92
C ALA A 115 -14.15 2.55 -22.51
N PHE A 116 -15.46 2.70 -22.27
CA PHE A 116 -16.07 2.30 -21.00
C PHE A 116 -15.93 0.80 -20.75
N LEU A 117 -16.20 -0.02 -21.76
CA LEU A 117 -16.10 -1.48 -21.65
C LEU A 117 -14.65 -1.92 -21.32
N ALA A 118 -13.66 -1.32 -21.99
CA ALA A 118 -12.25 -1.61 -21.74
C ALA A 118 -11.83 -1.24 -20.31
N LEU A 119 -12.26 -0.08 -19.80
CA LEU A 119 -12.01 0.34 -18.41
C LEU A 119 -12.64 -0.65 -17.41
N LEU A 120 -13.87 -1.08 -17.66
CA LEU A 120 -14.59 -2.05 -16.83
C LEU A 120 -13.86 -3.40 -16.77
N VAL A 121 -13.43 -3.91 -17.92
CA VAL A 121 -12.66 -5.17 -18.00
C VAL A 121 -11.33 -5.06 -17.26
N VAL A 122 -10.60 -3.95 -17.40
CA VAL A 122 -9.35 -3.71 -16.68
C VAL A 122 -9.58 -3.64 -15.17
N ALA A 123 -10.62 -2.94 -14.72
CA ALA A 123 -10.97 -2.82 -13.32
C ALA A 123 -11.36 -4.17 -12.70
N MET A 124 -12.25 -4.92 -13.37
CA MET A 124 -12.63 -6.29 -12.98
C MET A 124 -11.43 -7.22 -12.91
N THR A 125 -10.51 -7.14 -13.88
CA THR A 125 -9.30 -7.97 -13.90
C THR A 125 -8.35 -7.60 -12.76
N LYS A 126 -8.21 -6.31 -12.42
CA LYS A 126 -7.45 -5.89 -11.22
C LYS A 126 -8.06 -6.44 -9.93
N MET A 127 -9.38 -6.33 -9.77
CA MET A 127 -10.09 -6.81 -8.59
C MET A 127 -10.02 -8.34 -8.46
N ALA A 128 -10.14 -9.07 -9.56
CA ALA A 128 -10.09 -10.53 -9.58
C ALA A 128 -8.66 -11.09 -9.46
N ALA A 129 -7.65 -10.37 -9.97
CA ALA A 129 -6.29 -10.88 -10.00
C ALA A 129 -5.69 -10.97 -8.59
N GLY A 130 -5.91 -9.98 -7.71
CA GLY A 130 -5.49 -10.02 -6.29
C GLY A 130 -4.04 -10.48 -6.05
N ARG A 131 -3.18 -10.34 -7.07
CA ARG A 131 -1.83 -10.91 -7.10
C ARG A 131 -0.82 -9.78 -6.95
N LEU A 132 -0.02 -9.91 -5.91
CA LEU A 132 1.16 -9.11 -5.65
C LEU A 132 2.33 -9.74 -6.42
N VAL A 133 3.14 -8.91 -7.06
CA VAL A 133 4.38 -9.31 -7.73
C VAL A 133 5.51 -8.51 -7.11
N CYS A 134 6.59 -9.20 -6.77
CA CYS A 134 7.78 -8.54 -6.26
C CYS A 134 8.65 -8.12 -7.45
N THR A 135 8.93 -6.82 -7.59
CA THR A 135 9.79 -6.33 -8.68
C THR A 135 11.26 -6.68 -8.50
N ASN A 136 11.67 -7.10 -7.30
CA ASN A 136 13.05 -7.50 -7.01
C ASN A 136 13.33 -8.98 -7.35
N CYS A 137 12.46 -9.90 -6.93
CA CYS A 137 12.65 -11.34 -7.17
C CYS A 137 11.73 -11.94 -8.24
N GLY A 138 10.78 -11.16 -8.79
CA GLY A 138 9.87 -11.56 -9.87
C GLY A 138 8.77 -12.55 -9.48
N ARG A 139 8.68 -12.96 -8.21
CA ARG A 139 7.68 -13.94 -7.75
C ARG A 139 6.32 -13.29 -7.50
N GLU A 140 5.26 -14.01 -7.85
CA GLU A 140 3.87 -13.63 -7.63
C GLU A 140 3.23 -14.39 -6.46
N TRP A 141 2.46 -13.70 -5.61
CA TRP A 141 1.63 -14.29 -4.56
C TRP A 141 0.26 -13.65 -4.54
N ARG A 142 -0.74 -14.36 -4.01
CA ARG A 142 -1.99 -13.71 -3.59
C ARG A 142 -1.72 -12.91 -2.32
N ALA A 143 -2.18 -11.66 -2.28
CA ALA A 143 -2.33 -10.99 -1.00
C ALA A 143 -3.19 -11.90 -0.10
N PRO A 144 -2.82 -12.14 1.17
CA PRO A 144 -3.75 -12.77 2.10
C PRO A 144 -5.04 -11.94 2.00
N ARG A 145 -6.17 -12.60 1.71
CA ARG A 145 -7.47 -11.94 1.83
C ARG A 145 -7.46 -11.32 3.21
N ALA A 146 -7.66 -10.00 3.31
CA ALA A 146 -8.00 -9.40 4.58
C ALA A 146 -9.01 -10.34 5.23
N ALA A 147 -8.70 -10.83 6.42
CA ALA A 147 -9.61 -11.71 7.14
C ALA A 147 -10.98 -11.01 7.11
N PRO A 148 -12.07 -11.72 6.78
CA PRO A 148 -13.38 -11.11 6.84
C PRO A 148 -13.52 -10.44 8.21
N ASP A 149 -13.99 -9.20 8.20
CA ASP A 149 -14.25 -8.47 9.43
C ASP A 149 -15.15 -9.39 10.29
N PRO A 150 -14.83 -9.68 11.55
CA PRO A 150 -15.70 -10.49 12.40
C PRO A 150 -17.15 -9.98 12.44
N SER A 151 -17.42 -8.71 12.08
CA SER A 151 -18.77 -8.18 11.88
C SER A 151 -19.53 -8.76 10.68
N ASP A 152 -18.85 -9.36 9.70
CA ASP A 152 -19.46 -9.96 8.49
C ASP A 152 -19.92 -11.41 8.72
N LEU A 153 -19.71 -11.96 9.93
CA LEU A 153 -20.11 -13.32 10.32
C LEU A 153 -21.36 -13.36 11.20
N GLU A 154 -21.95 -12.20 11.49
CA GLU A 154 -23.23 -12.06 12.20
C GLU A 154 -24.36 -11.76 11.21
N ASP A 155 -24.78 -12.76 10.44
CA ASP A 155 -26.08 -12.80 9.74
C ASP A 155 -26.60 -14.25 9.63
#